data_AF-A0A401ZD57-F1
#
_entry.id   AF-A0A401ZD57-F1
#
_cell.length_a   1.000
_cell.length_b   1.000
_cell.length_c   1.000
_cell.angle_alpha   90.00
_cell.angle_beta   90.00
_cell.angle_gamma   90.00
#
_symmetry.space_group_name_H-M   'P 1'
#
loop_
_entity.id
_entity.type
_entity.pdbx_description
1 polymer ?
#
loop_
_entity_poly.entity_id
_entity_poly.type
_entity_poly.pdbx_seq_one_letter_code
_entity_poly.pdbx_strand_id
1 'polypeptide(L)'
;MTGSLATFGYTDTRTLHELQWAMRVNPYAVIIDTRLVPYCSWSSTWQRQSLEVDWGQRYIWRGGWLGNVNHADPKKSIQLAHKQQGIAWLVRQLERGLTLILLCGCQQYERCHRKVIYDLVKVQLGARLHDFQLGQPVLTPQGPGIIDPTIPLDVHRARNRYAVHFPRYHPQRHFFPDELSPIC
;
A
#
# COMPACT_ATOMS: atom_id res chain seq x y z
N MET A 1 14.38 4.45 -11.09
CA MET A 1 13.05 3.84 -11.14
C MET A 1 12.26 4.34 -9.93
N THR A 2 11.01 4.77 -10.13
CA THR A 2 10.10 5.08 -9.01
C THR A 2 9.69 3.77 -8.35
N GLY A 3 9.66 3.73 -7.01
CA GLY A 3 9.16 2.58 -6.25
C GLY A 3 7.64 2.43 -6.32
N SER A 4 7.11 1.49 -5.54
CA SER A 4 5.67 1.17 -5.53
C SER A 4 5.00 1.59 -4.21
N LEU A 5 3.67 1.73 -4.23
CA LEU A 5 2.88 2.18 -3.08
C LEU A 5 1.77 1.16 -2.78
N ALA A 6 1.79 0.59 -1.58
CA ALA A 6 0.82 -0.36 -1.05
C ALA A 6 0.05 0.19 0.13
N THR A 7 -1.11 -0.38 0.47
CA THR A 7 -1.87 0.07 1.64
C THR A 7 -2.49 -1.08 2.44
N PHE A 8 -2.16 -1.18 3.73
CA PHE A 8 -2.63 -2.26 4.59
C PHE A 8 -3.49 -1.73 5.75
N GLY A 9 -4.59 -2.43 6.01
CA GLY A 9 -5.50 -2.20 7.12
C GLY A 9 -5.47 -3.35 8.11
N TYR A 10 -4.77 -3.20 9.23
CA TYR A 10 -4.48 -4.34 10.10
C TYR A 10 -5.67 -4.96 10.85
N THR A 11 -6.85 -4.35 10.75
CA THR A 11 -8.09 -4.95 11.23
C THR A 11 -8.60 -6.08 10.32
N ASP A 12 -8.09 -6.23 9.09
CA ASP A 12 -8.28 -7.46 8.29
C ASP A 12 -7.31 -8.54 8.80
N THR A 13 -7.86 -9.70 9.18
CA THR A 13 -7.12 -10.83 9.77
C THR A 13 -6.03 -11.39 8.85
N ARG A 14 -6.13 -11.19 7.53
CA ARG A 14 -5.11 -11.62 6.55
C ARG A 14 -3.92 -10.67 6.47
N THR A 15 -4.08 -9.43 6.92
CA THR A 15 -3.07 -8.37 6.77
C THR A 15 -1.72 -8.75 7.37
N LEU A 16 -1.69 -9.42 8.52
CA LEU A 16 -0.42 -9.81 9.15
C LEU A 16 0.41 -10.70 8.24
N HIS A 17 -0.22 -11.76 7.71
CA HIS A 17 0.45 -12.72 6.84
C HIS A 17 0.86 -12.07 5.51
N GLU A 18 -0.04 -11.29 4.89
CA GLU A 18 0.26 -10.59 3.64
C GLU A 18 1.39 -9.57 3.79
N LEU A 19 1.41 -8.81 4.90
CA LEU A 19 2.46 -7.85 5.25
C LEU A 19 3.79 -8.56 5.45
N GLN A 20 3.83 -9.62 6.27
CA GLN A 20 5.05 -10.41 6.51
C GLN A 20 5.62 -10.97 5.21
N TRP A 21 4.76 -11.48 4.33
CA TRP A 21 5.19 -11.95 3.02
C TRP A 21 5.76 -10.82 2.17
N ALA A 22 5.05 -9.68 2.05
CA ALA A 22 5.51 -8.53 1.28
C ALA A 22 6.87 -8.03 1.76
N MET A 23 7.08 -7.94 3.07
CA MET A 23 8.35 -7.53 3.67
C MET A 23 9.47 -8.54 3.46
N ARG A 24 9.16 -9.85 3.45
CA ARG A 24 10.13 -10.93 3.23
C ARG A 24 10.61 -11.00 1.78
N VAL A 25 9.69 -10.91 0.81
CA VAL A 25 10.05 -11.07 -0.61
C VAL A 25 10.63 -9.81 -1.24
N ASN A 26 10.33 -8.63 -0.68
CA ASN A 26 10.83 -7.36 -1.17
C ASN A 26 11.76 -6.71 -0.13
N PRO A 27 13.10 -6.77 -0.29
CA PRO A 27 14.05 -6.17 0.66
C PRO A 27 13.98 -4.64 0.71
N TYR A 28 13.41 -3.99 -0.32
CA TYR A 28 13.24 -2.53 -0.39
C TYR A 28 11.88 -2.05 0.13
N ALA A 29 11.03 -2.96 0.63
CA ALA A 29 9.75 -2.58 1.22
C ALA A 29 9.93 -1.95 2.61
N VAL A 30 9.23 -0.86 2.87
CA VAL A 30 9.25 -0.12 4.13
C VAL A 30 7.83 0.14 4.60
N ILE A 31 7.55 -0.19 5.85
CA ILE A 31 6.27 0.08 6.50
C ILE A 31 6.25 1.54 6.92
N ILE A 32 5.27 2.28 6.39
CA ILE A 32 4.97 3.63 6.82
C ILE A 32 3.72 3.60 7.69
N ASP A 33 3.91 3.67 9.01
CA ASP A 33 2.79 3.73 9.93
C ASP A 33 2.18 5.13 9.91
N THR A 34 0.96 5.20 9.39
CA THR A 34 0.18 6.44 9.21
C THR A 34 -0.82 6.65 10.32
N ARG A 35 -0.83 5.84 11.39
CA ARG A 35 -1.69 6.08 12.55
C ARG A 35 -1.24 7.32 13.30
N LEU A 36 -2.19 8.20 13.64
CA LEU A 36 -1.91 9.38 14.47
C LEU A 36 -1.24 8.98 15.78
N VAL A 37 -1.77 7.95 16.44
CA VAL A 37 -1.16 7.28 17.59
C VAL A 37 -0.99 5.80 17.23
N PRO A 38 0.25 5.28 17.17
CA PRO A 38 0.54 3.91 16.72
C PRO A 38 0.34 2.88 17.85
N TYR A 39 -0.83 2.94 18.46
CA TYR A 39 -1.25 2.09 19.57
C TYR A 39 -2.36 1.13 19.11
N CYS A 40 -2.36 -0.08 19.67
CA CYS A 40 -3.40 -1.08 19.44
C CYS A 40 -3.75 -1.80 20.74
N SER A 41 -4.96 -1.60 21.26
CA SER A 41 -5.38 -2.17 22.55
C SER A 41 -5.60 -3.68 22.52
N TRP A 42 -5.98 -4.23 21.37
CA TRP A 42 -6.39 -5.64 21.23
C TRP A 42 -5.32 -6.55 20.63
N SER A 43 -4.18 -6.00 20.19
CA SER A 43 -3.08 -6.78 19.62
C SER A 43 -1.75 -6.11 19.90
N SER A 44 -0.87 -6.82 20.60
CA SER A 44 0.52 -6.41 20.83
C SER A 44 1.31 -6.35 19.52
N THR A 45 1.04 -7.25 18.57
CA THR A 45 1.72 -7.29 17.25
C THR A 45 1.63 -5.97 16.49
N TRP A 46 0.51 -5.24 16.64
CA TRP A 46 0.31 -3.96 15.97
C TRP A 46 0.77 -2.77 16.81
N GLN A 47 1.35 -2.97 17.98
CA GLN A 47 1.97 -1.89 18.74
C GLN A 47 3.22 -1.40 18.03
N ARG A 48 3.48 -0.09 18.12
CA ARG A 48 4.70 0.52 17.59
C ARG A 48 5.97 -0.25 17.98
N GLN A 49 6.10 -0.57 19.26
CA GLN A 49 7.30 -1.23 19.78
C GLN A 49 7.51 -2.61 19.14
N SER A 50 6.46 -3.41 18.97
CA SER A 50 6.55 -4.71 18.30
C SER A 50 6.93 -4.56 16.83
N LEU A 51 6.35 -3.60 16.12
CA LEU A 51 6.70 -3.35 14.72
C LEU A 51 8.14 -2.82 14.56
N GLU A 52 8.63 -2.01 15.50
CA GLU A 52 10.04 -1.56 15.55
C GLU A 52 10.99 -2.72 15.82
N VAL A 53 10.64 -3.65 16.72
CA VAL A 53 11.43 -4.86 16.99
C VAL A 53 11.47 -5.78 15.76
N ASP A 54 10.32 -6.01 15.14
CA ASP A 54 10.19 -6.95 14.02
C ASP A 54 10.88 -6.45 12.74
N TRP A 55 10.83 -5.14 12.48
CA TRP A 55 11.23 -4.57 11.18
C TRP A 55 12.34 -3.52 11.26
N GLY A 56 12.73 -3.07 12.45
CA GLY A 56 13.83 -2.12 12.66
C GLY A 56 13.72 -0.88 11.77
N GLN A 57 14.77 -0.60 11.00
CA GLN A 57 14.83 0.55 10.08
C GLN A 57 13.80 0.48 8.93
N ARG A 58 13.21 -0.70 8.68
CA ARG A 58 12.16 -0.89 7.66
C ARG A 58 10.75 -0.61 8.20
N TYR A 59 10.63 -0.15 9.43
CA TYR A 59 9.42 0.44 9.98
C TYR A 59 9.65 1.91 10.31
N ILE A 60 8.78 2.78 9.79
CA ILE A 60 8.88 4.23 10.00
C ILE A 60 7.50 4.75 10.40
N TRP A 61 7.40 5.25 11.63
CA TRP A 61 6.22 5.97 12.05
C TRP A 61 6.21 7.41 11.48
N ARG A 62 5.11 7.76 10.82
CA ARG A 62 4.85 9.09 10.24
C ARG A 62 3.45 9.60 10.58
N GLY A 63 2.83 9.09 11.64
CA GLY A 63 1.55 9.55 12.17
C GLY A 63 1.48 11.05 12.45
N GLY A 64 2.58 11.63 12.92
CA GLY A 64 2.68 13.08 13.13
C GLY A 64 2.43 13.91 11.87
N TRP A 65 2.64 13.37 10.66
CA TRP A 65 2.39 14.09 9.40
C TRP A 65 1.21 13.51 8.62
N LEU A 66 1.06 12.18 8.62
CA LEU A 66 0.12 11.42 7.80
C LEU A 66 -1.08 10.90 8.59
N GLY A 67 -1.13 11.11 9.90
CA GLY A 67 -2.24 10.72 10.75
C GLY A 67 -3.50 11.54 10.49
N ASN A 68 -4.66 10.87 10.50
CA ASN A 68 -5.95 11.56 10.50
C ASN A 68 -6.20 12.21 11.87
N VAL A 69 -6.16 13.55 11.93
CA VAL A 69 -6.44 14.29 13.18
C VAL A 69 -7.88 14.12 13.65
N ASN A 70 -8.80 13.81 12.72
CA ASN A 70 -10.21 13.58 13.00
C ASN A 70 -10.55 12.08 13.18
N HIS A 71 -9.56 11.19 13.39
CA HIS A 71 -9.80 9.75 13.48
C HIS A 71 -10.82 9.32 14.55
N ALA A 72 -11.00 10.12 15.61
CA ALA A 72 -11.94 9.84 16.70
C ALA A 72 -13.40 10.23 16.37
N ASP A 73 -13.65 11.00 15.31
CA ASP A 73 -14.98 11.46 14.92
C ASP A 73 -15.27 11.10 13.45
N PRO A 74 -16.01 10.01 13.19
CA PRO A 74 -16.29 9.56 11.82
C PRO A 74 -17.19 10.51 11.03
N LYS A 75 -17.83 11.51 11.68
CA LYS A 75 -18.64 12.52 10.99
C LYS A 75 -17.78 13.64 10.39
N LYS A 76 -16.55 13.83 10.89
CA LYS A 76 -15.63 14.82 10.36
C LYS A 76 -14.90 14.28 9.14
N SER A 77 -14.61 15.17 8.20
CA SER A 77 -13.79 14.85 7.03
C SER A 77 -12.39 14.42 7.44
N ILE A 78 -11.78 13.53 6.66
CA ILE A 78 -10.38 13.14 6.82
C ILE A 78 -9.48 14.37 6.68
N GLN A 79 -8.63 14.59 7.68
CA GLN A 79 -7.64 15.66 7.68
C GLN A 79 -6.29 15.12 8.15
N LEU A 80 -5.28 15.18 7.29
CA LEU A 80 -3.92 14.75 7.63
C LEU A 80 -3.22 15.83 8.46
N ALA A 81 -2.50 15.42 9.51
CA ALA A 81 -1.83 16.33 10.46
C ALA A 81 -0.92 17.37 9.78
N HIS A 82 -0.02 16.95 8.89
CA HIS A 82 0.84 17.82 8.09
C HIS A 82 0.91 17.33 6.64
N LYS A 83 -0.22 17.43 5.93
CA LYS A 83 -0.43 16.93 4.56
C LYS A 83 0.75 17.23 3.62
N GLN A 84 1.13 18.50 3.46
CA GLN A 84 2.15 18.89 2.47
C GLN A 84 3.51 18.25 2.76
N GLN A 85 3.94 18.27 4.03
CA GLN A 85 5.21 17.67 4.45
C GLN A 85 5.20 16.15 4.28
N GLY A 86 4.11 15.50 4.70
CA GLY A 86 3.96 14.04 4.61
C GLY A 86 3.98 13.53 3.18
N ILE A 87 3.17 14.12 2.28
CA ILE A 87 3.11 13.71 0.87
C ILE A 87 4.45 13.96 0.17
N ALA A 88 5.07 15.13 0.35
CA ALA A 88 6.37 15.42 -0.24
C ALA A 88 7.46 14.43 0.24
N TRP A 89 7.40 14.01 1.52
CA TRP A 89 8.33 13.01 2.05
C TRP A 89 8.11 11.63 1.42
N LEU A 90 6.86 11.18 1.27
CA LEU A 90 6.53 9.91 0.61
C LEU A 90 7.01 9.88 -0.85
N VAL A 91 6.74 10.95 -1.61
CA VAL A 91 7.19 11.09 -2.99
C VAL A 91 8.71 10.93 -3.09
N ARG A 92 9.47 11.62 -2.24
CA ARG A 92 10.94 11.47 -2.21
C ARG A 92 11.39 10.05 -1.88
N GLN A 93 10.69 9.32 -1.02
CA GLN A 93 11.04 7.93 -0.73
C GLN A 93 10.74 7.01 -1.91
N LEU A 94 9.62 7.22 -2.61
CA LEU A 94 9.28 6.50 -3.84
C LEU A 94 10.30 6.80 -4.95
N GLU A 95 10.75 8.04 -5.10
CA GLU A 95 11.78 8.41 -6.07
C GLU A 95 13.15 7.76 -5.80
N ARG A 96 13.40 7.33 -4.56
CA ARG A 96 14.56 6.50 -4.19
C ARG A 96 14.39 5.01 -4.54
N GLY A 97 13.27 4.63 -5.15
CA GLY A 97 12.98 3.24 -5.52
C GLY A 97 12.39 2.38 -4.38
N LEU A 98 12.03 2.98 -3.23
CA LEU A 98 11.48 2.23 -2.11
C LEU A 98 10.03 1.80 -2.37
N THR A 99 9.68 0.59 -1.95
CA THR A 99 8.28 0.17 -1.89
C THR A 99 7.69 0.62 -0.57
N LEU A 100 6.74 1.54 -0.59
CA LEU A 100 6.12 2.08 0.62
C LEU A 100 4.82 1.36 0.95
N ILE A 101 4.72 0.81 2.15
CA ILE A 101 3.52 0.15 2.64
C ILE A 101 2.84 1.08 3.66
N LEU A 102 1.75 1.74 3.24
CA LEU A 102 0.95 2.59 4.13
C LEU A 102 0.14 1.73 5.10
N LEU A 103 0.51 1.74 6.38
CA LEU A 103 -0.17 0.98 7.42
C LEU A 103 -1.15 1.87 8.19
N CYS A 104 -2.34 1.34 8.45
CA CYS A 104 -3.40 1.97 9.26
C CYS A 104 -4.28 0.89 9.94
N GLY A 105 -5.04 1.27 10.97
CA GLY A 105 -6.01 0.42 11.65
C GLY A 105 -7.45 0.47 11.12
N CYS A 106 -7.73 1.12 9.99
CA CYS A 106 -9.10 1.12 9.43
C CYS A 106 -9.37 -0.14 8.61
N GLN A 107 -10.59 -0.67 8.69
CA GLN A 107 -11.00 -1.82 7.88
C GLN A 107 -11.32 -1.42 6.44
N GLN A 108 -12.14 -0.40 6.24
CA GLN A 108 -12.64 0.00 4.92
C GLN A 108 -11.67 0.98 4.23
N TYR A 109 -11.05 0.55 3.13
CA TYR A 109 -10.09 1.37 2.37
C TYR A 109 -10.73 2.66 1.83
N GLU A 110 -11.92 2.55 1.22
CA GLU A 110 -12.62 3.66 0.58
C GLU A 110 -12.96 4.83 1.51
N ARG A 111 -13.03 4.57 2.82
CA ARG A 111 -13.31 5.58 3.86
C ARG A 111 -12.11 5.84 4.77
N CYS A 112 -10.94 5.34 4.41
CA CYS A 112 -9.73 5.45 5.21
C CYS A 112 -8.85 6.60 4.73
N HIS A 113 -8.11 7.22 5.65
CA HIS A 113 -7.12 8.24 5.29
C HIS A 113 -5.96 7.69 4.45
N ARG A 114 -5.68 6.38 4.48
CA ARG A 114 -4.69 5.77 3.59
C ARG A 114 -5.06 5.89 2.11
N LYS A 115 -6.36 5.91 1.77
CA LYS A 115 -6.82 6.22 0.41
C LYS A 115 -6.52 7.68 0.06
N VAL A 116 -6.83 8.61 0.96
CA VAL A 116 -6.52 10.03 0.77
C VAL A 116 -5.02 10.24 0.54
N ILE A 117 -4.17 9.59 1.33
CA ILE A 117 -2.71 9.64 1.13
C ILE A 117 -2.33 9.08 -0.25
N TYR A 118 -2.84 7.90 -0.59
CA TYR A 118 -2.56 7.24 -1.86
C TYR A 118 -2.92 8.13 -3.05
N ASP A 119 -4.13 8.68 -3.07
CA ASP A 119 -4.61 9.56 -4.14
C ASP A 119 -3.75 10.81 -4.27
N LEU A 120 -3.37 11.43 -3.14
CA LEU A 120 -2.50 12.61 -3.14
C LEU A 120 -1.10 12.31 -3.68
N VAL A 121 -0.52 11.16 -3.32
CA VAL A 121 0.78 10.73 -3.86
C VAL A 121 0.66 10.44 -5.36
N LYS A 122 -0.43 9.78 -5.79
CA LYS A 122 -0.68 9.49 -7.20
C LYS A 122 -0.82 10.76 -8.03
N VAL A 123 -1.50 11.79 -7.52
CA VAL A 123 -1.58 13.11 -8.19
C VAL A 123 -0.19 13.72 -8.38
N GLN A 124 0.71 13.62 -7.39
CA GLN A 124 2.07 14.17 -7.47
C GLN A 124 3.00 13.40 -8.40
N LEU A 125 2.86 12.06 -8.46
CA LEU A 125 3.70 11.21 -9.29
C LEU A 125 3.17 11.07 -10.72
N GLY A 126 1.86 11.20 -10.93
CA GLY A 126 1.21 10.97 -12.21
C GLY A 126 1.50 9.56 -12.72
N ALA A 127 1.86 9.45 -14.00
CA ALA A 127 2.20 8.18 -14.65
C ALA A 127 3.45 7.49 -14.04
N ARG A 128 4.26 8.20 -13.24
CA ARG A 128 5.45 7.63 -12.59
C ARG A 128 5.10 6.62 -11.49
N LEU A 129 3.89 6.69 -10.94
CA LEU A 129 3.34 5.66 -10.05
C LEU A 129 2.40 4.80 -10.90
N HIS A 130 2.96 3.74 -11.50
CA HIS A 130 2.19 2.90 -12.41
C HIS A 130 1.07 2.16 -11.67
N ASP A 131 -0.14 2.33 -12.22
CA ASP A 131 -1.33 1.59 -11.87
C ASP A 131 -1.84 0.87 -13.11
N PHE A 132 -2.37 -0.32 -12.93
CA PHE A 132 -3.03 -1.06 -14.00
C PHE A 132 -4.55 -0.95 -13.87
N GLN A 133 -5.25 -0.96 -14.99
CA GLN A 133 -6.71 -0.98 -15.04
C GLN A 133 -7.23 -2.41 -15.09
N LEU A 134 -8.44 -2.62 -14.60
CA LEU A 134 -9.14 -3.91 -14.74
C LEU A 134 -9.28 -4.28 -16.22
N GLY A 135 -8.96 -5.53 -16.58
CA GLY A 135 -8.96 -5.99 -17.96
C GLY A 135 -7.80 -5.50 -18.82
N GLN A 136 -6.87 -4.69 -18.28
CA GLN A 136 -5.73 -4.20 -19.03
C GLN A 136 -4.79 -5.36 -19.43
N PRO A 137 -4.41 -5.48 -20.72
CA PRO A 137 -3.39 -6.40 -21.17
C PRO A 137 -2.01 -6.06 -20.58
N VAL A 138 -1.33 -7.08 -20.04
CA VAL A 138 0.00 -6.94 -19.43
C VAL A 138 0.91 -8.11 -19.80
N LEU A 139 2.21 -7.83 -19.90
CA LEU A 139 3.26 -8.83 -19.84
C LEU A 139 3.63 -9.06 -18.37
N THR A 140 3.70 -10.34 -17.99
CA THR A 140 4.24 -10.78 -16.69
C THR A 140 5.50 -11.64 -16.93
N PRO A 141 6.24 -12.05 -15.89
CA PRO A 141 7.35 -13.00 -16.03
C PRO A 141 6.93 -14.39 -16.59
N GLN A 142 5.64 -14.68 -16.66
CA GLN A 142 5.05 -15.95 -17.11
C GLN A 142 4.40 -15.82 -18.49
N GLY A 143 4.46 -14.64 -19.12
CA GLY A 143 3.90 -14.36 -20.43
C GLY A 143 2.75 -13.35 -20.39
N PRO A 144 2.02 -13.21 -21.51
CA PRO A 144 0.93 -12.24 -21.62
C PRO A 144 -0.30 -12.69 -20.83
N GLY A 145 -0.95 -11.73 -20.18
CA GLY A 145 -2.23 -11.91 -19.49
C GLY A 145 -3.03 -10.62 -19.45
N ILE A 146 -4.13 -10.63 -18.70
CA ILE A 146 -4.96 -9.45 -18.45
C ILE A 146 -5.11 -9.24 -16.94
N ILE A 147 -5.11 -8.00 -16.47
CA ILE A 147 -5.50 -7.73 -15.08
C ILE A 147 -6.90 -8.28 -14.85
N ASP A 148 -7.06 -9.10 -13.81
CA ASP A 148 -8.30 -9.81 -13.52
C ASP A 148 -9.46 -8.81 -13.35
N PRO A 149 -10.44 -8.80 -14.25
CA PRO A 149 -11.54 -7.84 -14.20
C PRO A 149 -12.55 -8.14 -13.08
N THR A 150 -12.46 -9.31 -12.46
CA THR A 150 -13.39 -9.75 -11.40
C THR A 150 -12.94 -9.34 -10.01
N ILE A 151 -11.69 -8.90 -9.85
CA ILE A 151 -11.17 -8.41 -8.57
C ILE A 151 -11.20 -6.89 -8.59
N PRO A 152 -11.90 -6.24 -7.63
CA PRO A 152 -11.95 -4.79 -7.55
C PRO A 152 -10.57 -4.12 -7.49
N LEU A 153 -10.41 -2.98 -8.17
CA LEU A 153 -9.11 -2.30 -8.29
C LEU A 153 -8.57 -1.80 -6.93
N ASP A 154 -9.45 -1.44 -6.01
CA ASP A 154 -9.09 -1.09 -4.64
C ASP A 154 -8.47 -2.28 -3.88
N VAL A 155 -8.92 -3.52 -4.15
CA VAL A 155 -8.31 -4.74 -3.60
C VAL A 155 -6.90 -4.93 -4.17
N HIS A 156 -6.70 -4.70 -5.47
CA HIS A 156 -5.36 -4.74 -6.07
C HIS A 156 -4.41 -3.69 -5.48
N ARG A 157 -4.89 -2.45 -5.36
CA ARG A 157 -4.13 -1.32 -4.80
C ARG A 157 -3.80 -1.54 -3.33
N ALA A 158 -4.77 -2.02 -2.54
CA ALA A 158 -4.53 -2.33 -1.13
C ALA A 158 -3.38 -3.33 -0.98
N ARG A 159 -3.41 -4.40 -1.77
CA ARG A 159 -2.39 -5.46 -1.73
C ARG A 159 -1.09 -5.09 -2.43
N ASN A 160 -1.07 -4.00 -3.22
CA ASN A 160 -0.02 -3.71 -4.21
C ASN A 160 0.33 -4.96 -5.03
N ARG A 161 -0.70 -5.74 -5.36
CA ARG A 161 -0.60 -6.94 -6.18
C ARG A 161 -1.78 -7.01 -7.11
N TYR A 162 -1.46 -7.12 -8.37
CA TYR A 162 -2.42 -7.28 -9.43
C TYR A 162 -2.58 -8.77 -9.69
N ALA A 163 -3.82 -9.24 -9.62
CA ALA A 163 -4.13 -10.57 -10.11
C ALA A 163 -4.18 -10.49 -11.63
N VAL A 164 -3.58 -11.46 -12.30
CA VAL A 164 -3.55 -11.55 -13.75
C VAL A 164 -4.22 -12.84 -14.16
N HIS A 165 -5.20 -12.73 -15.05
CA HIS A 165 -5.85 -13.85 -15.69
C HIS A 165 -5.04 -14.24 -16.94
N PHE A 166 -4.66 -15.51 -17.03
CA PHE A 166 -3.92 -16.08 -18.15
C PHE A 166 -4.84 -16.93 -19.04
N PRO A 167 -4.56 -17.08 -20.34
CA PRO A 167 -5.33 -17.95 -21.23
C PRO A 167 -5.33 -19.43 -20.82
N ARG A 168 -4.29 -19.86 -20.10
CA ARG A 168 -4.16 -21.20 -19.51
C ARG A 168 -4.00 -21.05 -18.00
N TYR A 169 -4.45 -22.04 -17.24
CA TYR A 169 -4.27 -22.05 -15.78
C TYR A 169 -2.79 -21.88 -15.43
N HIS A 170 -2.50 -20.91 -14.56
CA HIS A 170 -1.18 -20.69 -14.00
C HIS A 170 -1.29 -20.56 -12.47
N PRO A 171 -0.50 -21.33 -11.69
CA PRO A 171 -0.60 -21.32 -10.23
C PRO A 171 -0.16 -19.98 -9.62
N GLN A 172 0.80 -19.28 -10.23
CA GLN A 172 1.20 -17.93 -9.85
C GLN A 172 0.46 -16.90 -10.71
N ARG A 173 -0.55 -16.25 -10.12
CA ARG A 173 -1.36 -15.23 -10.81
C ARG A 173 -1.35 -13.86 -10.15
N HIS A 174 -0.49 -13.62 -9.16
CA HIS A 174 -0.42 -12.33 -8.46
C HIS A 174 0.96 -11.74 -8.63
N PHE A 175 1.02 -10.49 -9.09
CA PHE A 175 2.25 -9.79 -9.45
C PHE A 175 2.30 -8.41 -8.82
N PHE A 176 3.49 -7.99 -8.43
CA PHE A 176 3.76 -6.61 -8.06
C PHE A 176 3.75 -5.72 -9.32
N PRO A 177 3.49 -4.40 -9.18
CA PRO A 177 3.40 -3.51 -10.33
C PRO A 177 4.68 -3.44 -11.17
N ASP A 178 5.85 -3.62 -10.56
CA ASP A 178 7.17 -3.63 -11.20
C ASP A 178 7.49 -4.94 -11.94
N GLU A 179 6.71 -6.00 -11.70
CA GLU A 179 6.77 -7.25 -12.47
C GLU A 179 5.87 -7.19 -13.72
N LEU A 180 5.11 -6.12 -13.90
CA LEU A 180 4.12 -5.98 -14.96
C LEU A 180 4.54 -4.89 -15.95
N SER A 181 4.30 -5.14 -17.23
CA SER A 181 4.45 -4.13 -18.29
C SER A 181 3.19 -4.07 -19.14
N PRO A 182 2.66 -2.89 -19.48
CA PRO A 182 1.50 -2.79 -20.35
C PRO A 182 1.83 -3.35 -21.74
N ILE A 183 0.89 -4.09 -22.34
CA ILE A 183 0.94 -4.44 -23.76
C ILE A 183 0.22 -3.32 -24.52
N CYS A 184 0.96 -2.62 -25.39
CA CYS A 184 0.40 -1.62 -26.30
C CYS A 184 -0.45 -2.26 -27.40
#